data_AF-A0A7L4YW36-F1
#
_entry.id   AF-A0A7L4YW36-F1
#
_cell.length_a   1.000
_cell.length_b   1.000
_cell.length_c   1.000
_cell.angle_alpha   90.00
_cell.angle_beta   90.00
_cell.angle_gamma   90.00
#
_symmetry.space_group_name_H-M   'P 1'
#
loop_
_entity.id
_entity.type
_entity.pdbx_description
1 polymer ?
#
loop_
_entity_poly.entity_id
_entity_poly.type
_entity_poly.pdbx_seq_one_letter_code
_entity_poly.pdbx_strand_id
1 'polypeptide(L)'
;MQHAVGAPLPPPHQPGHRPHTGWPSAAPPPGEPPAQGPAAPPPAFPPPSPRVPPAQQPPPVPPAPSGHPHPYAPQPPAPARSQGPAPQAPEGTGHVHLPPGAPFGVPTPAPTATAVPDPTTTTLAVLLIGPAGAGKTSVAKYWADHRRVPTAHISLDDVREWVRSGFADPRSGWNDHSEAQYRLARRTCGFAARNFLANGISCILDDAVFPDRPVVGLGGWKRHVGPGLLPVVLLPGLDIVLERNAERSGNRRLTDEEVARIHGRMAGWYGSGLPIIDNSQLDVPGTARVLDEVLARAIASPPNW
;
A
#
# COMPACT_ATOMS: atom_id res chain seq x y z
N MET A 1 9.44 44.82 -42.80
CA MET A 1 8.04 44.86 -43.28
C MET A 1 7.13 45.10 -42.08
N GLN A 2 6.05 45.83 -42.33
CA GLN A 2 5.21 46.55 -41.36
C GLN A 2 4.31 45.64 -40.51
N HIS A 3 3.94 46.14 -39.33
CA HIS A 3 2.93 45.59 -38.42
C HIS A 3 1.49 45.78 -38.94
N ALA A 4 0.58 44.83 -38.67
CA ALA A 4 -0.88 45.01 -38.59
C ALA A 4 -1.46 43.83 -37.78
N VAL A 5 -1.74 43.98 -36.48
CA VAL A 5 -3.00 44.44 -35.83
C VAL A 5 -4.17 43.47 -36.01
N GLY A 6 -4.69 43.05 -34.86
CA GLY A 6 -5.63 41.94 -34.65
C GLY A 6 -7.03 42.12 -35.23
N ALA A 7 -7.67 40.98 -35.46
CA ALA A 7 -9.06 40.87 -35.86
C ALA A 7 -10.00 41.02 -34.63
N PRO A 8 -11.16 41.68 -34.76
CA PRO A 8 -12.09 41.90 -33.66
C PRO A 8 -12.93 40.64 -33.34
N LEU A 9 -13.27 40.48 -32.07
CA LEU A 9 -14.13 39.42 -31.53
C LEU A 9 -15.61 39.61 -31.94
N PRO A 10 -16.37 38.53 -32.18
CA PRO A 10 -17.80 38.60 -32.50
C PRO A 10 -18.68 38.90 -31.26
N PRO A 11 -19.87 39.52 -31.47
CA PRO A 11 -20.77 39.92 -30.39
C PRO A 11 -21.53 38.73 -29.76
N PRO A 12 -22.02 38.87 -28.51
CA PRO A 12 -22.66 37.78 -27.77
C PRO A 12 -24.10 37.49 -28.23
N HIS A 13 -24.50 36.21 -28.13
CA HIS A 13 -25.82 35.71 -28.49
C HIS A 13 -26.92 36.14 -27.51
N GLN A 14 -28.01 36.71 -28.02
CA GLN A 14 -29.29 36.85 -27.30
C GLN A 14 -30.18 35.61 -27.50
N PRO A 15 -30.97 35.20 -26.48
CA PRO A 15 -31.85 34.05 -26.58
C PRO A 15 -33.26 34.46 -27.05
N GLY A 16 -33.73 33.82 -28.12
CA GLY A 16 -35.14 33.87 -28.50
C GLY A 16 -35.36 33.89 -30.01
N HIS A 17 -35.70 32.74 -30.58
CA HIS A 17 -36.83 32.55 -31.51
C HIS A 17 -36.82 31.13 -32.06
N ARG A 18 -37.92 30.41 -31.80
CA ARG A 18 -38.29 29.17 -32.49
C ARG A 18 -38.77 29.48 -33.91
N PRO A 19 -38.57 28.55 -34.85
CA PRO A 19 -39.59 28.29 -35.86
C PRO A 19 -40.06 26.84 -35.84
N HIS A 20 -41.37 26.70 -36.02
CA HIS A 20 -42.15 25.48 -36.15
C HIS A 20 -41.86 24.77 -37.49
N THR A 21 -41.73 23.44 -37.44
CA THR A 21 -42.06 22.56 -38.57
C THR A 21 -42.91 21.40 -38.04
N GLY A 22 -44.10 21.26 -38.61
CA GLY A 22 -45.11 20.29 -38.21
C GLY A 22 -44.94 18.93 -38.88
N TRP A 23 -45.23 17.87 -38.13
CA TRP A 23 -45.47 16.50 -38.58
C TRP A 23 -46.80 16.00 -37.99
N PRO A 24 -47.50 15.06 -38.65
CA PRO A 24 -48.94 14.87 -38.50
C PRO A 24 -49.35 14.01 -37.29
N SER A 25 -50.54 14.30 -36.75
CA SER A 25 -51.26 13.57 -35.70
C SER A 25 -51.66 12.15 -36.10
N ALA A 26 -51.42 11.19 -35.20
CA ALA A 26 -52.37 10.11 -34.86
C ALA A 26 -51.91 9.34 -33.60
N ALA A 27 -52.69 9.47 -32.50
CA ALA A 27 -52.98 8.49 -31.42
C ALA A 27 -53.10 9.17 -30.03
N PRO A 28 -54.13 8.84 -29.23
CA PRO A 28 -54.42 9.50 -27.95
C PRO A 28 -53.50 9.01 -26.80
N PRO A 29 -53.19 9.85 -25.79
CA PRO A 29 -52.41 9.42 -24.64
C PRO A 29 -53.25 8.60 -23.64
N PRO A 30 -52.67 7.59 -22.97
CA PRO A 30 -53.27 6.97 -21.79
C PRO A 30 -53.15 7.91 -20.58
N GLY A 31 -54.17 7.87 -19.72
CA GLY A 31 -54.36 8.80 -18.59
C GLY A 31 -53.28 8.78 -17.52
N GLU A 32 -53.17 9.93 -16.85
CA GLU A 32 -52.32 10.15 -15.67
C GLU A 32 -52.73 9.26 -14.48
N PRO A 33 -51.77 8.69 -13.73
CA PRO A 33 -52.06 8.10 -12.43
C PRO A 33 -52.19 9.20 -11.35
N PRO A 34 -53.01 8.98 -10.29
CA PRO A 34 -53.25 10.00 -9.27
C PRO A 34 -52.01 10.21 -8.37
N ALA A 35 -51.80 11.46 -7.97
CA ALA A 35 -50.79 11.87 -7.01
C ALA A 35 -51.02 11.22 -5.62
N GLN A 36 -50.05 10.44 -5.15
CA GLN A 36 -50.00 9.93 -3.78
C GLN A 36 -49.18 10.89 -2.91
N GLY A 37 -49.78 11.35 -1.80
CA GLY A 37 -49.11 12.14 -0.77
C GLY A 37 -48.02 11.37 -0.03
N PRO A 38 -47.23 12.05 0.84
CA PRO A 38 -46.05 11.46 1.44
C PRO A 38 -46.42 10.33 2.41
N ALA A 39 -45.86 9.14 2.18
CA ALA A 39 -46.03 7.96 3.02
C ALA A 39 -45.29 8.12 4.37
N ALA A 40 -45.95 7.71 5.46
CA ALA A 40 -45.37 7.63 6.79
C ALA A 40 -44.29 6.53 6.87
N PRO A 41 -43.26 6.68 7.72
CA PRO A 41 -42.20 5.68 7.87
C PRO A 41 -42.74 4.41 8.57
N PRO A 42 -42.21 3.21 8.24
CA PRO A 42 -42.60 1.96 8.85
C PRO A 42 -42.12 1.85 10.31
N PRO A 43 -42.77 1.03 11.16
CA PRO A 43 -42.35 0.82 12.54
C PRO A 43 -41.00 0.09 12.62
N ALA A 44 -40.15 0.53 13.54
CA ALA A 44 -38.83 -0.04 13.79
C ALA A 44 -38.93 -1.46 14.37
N PHE A 45 -38.15 -2.39 13.82
CA PHE A 45 -37.95 -3.72 14.38
C PHE A 45 -37.06 -3.64 15.65
N PRO A 46 -37.35 -4.41 16.71
CA PRO A 46 -36.48 -4.46 17.88
C PRO A 46 -35.14 -5.16 17.53
N PRO A 47 -34.02 -4.75 18.16
CA PRO A 47 -32.72 -5.36 17.91
C PRO A 47 -32.69 -6.82 18.41
N PRO A 48 -31.94 -7.72 17.73
CA PRO A 48 -31.79 -9.09 18.19
C PRO A 48 -30.97 -9.16 19.48
N SER A 49 -31.44 -9.95 20.45
CA SER A 49 -30.71 -10.24 21.68
C SER A 49 -29.41 -11.01 21.40
N PRO A 50 -28.31 -10.77 22.12
CA PRO A 50 -27.08 -11.53 21.96
C PRO A 50 -27.30 -12.99 22.38
N ARG A 51 -27.11 -13.93 21.44
CA ARG A 51 -27.05 -15.36 21.74
C ARG A 51 -25.74 -15.67 22.45
N VAL A 52 -25.83 -16.09 23.70
CA VAL A 52 -24.69 -16.65 24.46
C VAL A 52 -24.43 -18.07 23.93
N PRO A 53 -23.21 -18.40 23.49
CA PRO A 53 -22.87 -19.77 23.10
C PRO A 53 -22.81 -20.69 24.34
N PRO A 54 -23.24 -21.97 24.25
CA PRO A 54 -23.14 -22.90 25.37
C PRO A 54 -21.67 -23.22 25.68
N ALA A 55 -21.35 -23.27 26.96
CA ALA A 55 -20.02 -23.61 27.47
C ALA A 55 -19.61 -25.03 27.02
N GLN A 56 -18.49 -25.13 26.32
CA GLN A 56 -17.87 -26.42 25.98
C GLN A 56 -17.17 -26.97 27.23
N GLN A 57 -17.58 -28.15 27.68
CA GLN A 57 -16.87 -28.88 28.73
C GLN A 57 -15.51 -29.40 28.21
N PRO A 58 -14.43 -29.31 29.00
CA PRO A 58 -13.16 -29.93 28.63
C PRO A 58 -13.23 -31.47 28.72
N PRO A 59 -12.46 -32.20 27.89
CA PRO A 59 -12.43 -33.66 27.89
C PRO A 59 -11.77 -34.23 29.16
N PRO A 60 -12.09 -35.48 29.55
CA PRO A 60 -11.51 -36.11 30.74
C PRO A 60 -10.05 -36.52 30.53
N VAL A 61 -9.26 -36.37 31.59
CA VAL A 61 -7.81 -36.70 31.66
C VAL A 61 -7.63 -38.20 31.94
N PRO A 62 -6.70 -38.91 31.29
CA PRO A 62 -6.42 -40.32 31.57
C PRO A 62 -5.65 -40.52 32.90
N PRO A 63 -5.84 -41.66 33.61
CA PRO A 63 -5.18 -41.91 34.88
C PRO A 63 -3.70 -42.32 34.73
N ALA A 64 -2.88 -41.93 35.70
CA ALA A 64 -1.46 -42.25 35.79
C ALA A 64 -1.19 -43.71 36.21
N PRO A 65 -0.08 -44.34 35.77
CA PRO A 65 0.25 -45.71 36.13
C PRO A 65 0.85 -45.82 37.54
N SER A 66 0.30 -46.76 38.31
CA SER A 66 0.73 -47.16 39.65
C SER A 66 1.99 -48.05 39.61
N GLY A 67 2.99 -47.71 40.43
CA GLY A 67 4.26 -48.42 40.55
C GLY A 67 4.22 -49.63 41.49
N HIS A 68 5.07 -50.62 41.20
CA HIS A 68 5.40 -51.74 42.09
C HIS A 68 6.84 -51.60 42.64
N PRO A 69 7.12 -52.03 43.88
CA PRO A 69 8.40 -51.79 44.55
C PRO A 69 9.40 -52.93 44.34
N HIS A 70 10.69 -52.59 44.19
CA HIS A 70 11.80 -53.55 44.30
C HIS A 70 12.76 -53.18 45.45
N PRO A 71 13.38 -54.18 46.10
CA PRO A 71 13.99 -54.03 47.42
C PRO A 71 15.48 -53.61 47.40
N TYR A 72 15.89 -53.08 48.56
CA TYR A 72 17.16 -52.44 48.93
C TYR A 72 18.37 -53.40 48.97
N ALA A 73 19.56 -52.93 48.55
CA ALA A 73 20.86 -53.47 48.94
C ALA A 73 21.96 -52.36 48.91
N PRO A 74 23.04 -52.45 49.73
CA PRO A 74 23.72 -51.29 50.34
C PRO A 74 24.94 -50.71 49.58
N GLN A 75 25.18 -49.40 49.77
CA GLN A 75 26.30 -48.61 49.22
C GLN A 75 27.58 -48.66 50.09
N PRO A 76 28.80 -48.54 49.48
CA PRO A 76 30.03 -48.11 50.14
C PRO A 76 30.33 -46.58 49.96
N PRO A 77 31.23 -45.97 50.76
CA PRO A 77 31.21 -44.55 51.08
C PRO A 77 31.93 -43.64 50.06
N ALA A 78 31.46 -42.39 50.01
CA ALA A 78 31.94 -41.30 49.15
C ALA A 78 33.19 -40.58 49.70
N PRO A 79 34.03 -39.97 48.82
CA PRO A 79 34.86 -38.84 49.20
C PRO A 79 34.15 -37.49 48.98
N ALA A 80 34.57 -36.53 49.79
CA ALA A 80 33.89 -35.28 50.11
C ALA A 80 34.07 -34.15 49.07
N ARG A 81 32.95 -33.46 48.84
CA ARG A 81 32.73 -31.99 48.74
C ARG A 81 33.39 -31.17 47.62
N SER A 82 32.53 -30.53 46.84
CA SER A 82 32.40 -29.06 46.83
C SER A 82 30.97 -28.65 46.44
N GLN A 83 30.44 -27.66 47.16
CA GLN A 83 29.05 -27.22 47.10
C GLN A 83 28.82 -26.29 45.92
N GLY A 84 27.84 -26.61 45.07
CA GLY A 84 27.22 -25.72 44.09
C GLY A 84 25.71 -25.98 44.07
N PRO A 85 24.86 -24.99 43.78
CA PRO A 85 23.42 -25.12 43.95
C PRO A 85 22.83 -26.19 43.01
N ALA A 86 21.89 -26.98 43.54
CA ALA A 86 21.25 -28.10 42.87
C ALA A 86 20.46 -27.68 41.60
N PRO A 87 20.45 -28.49 40.53
CA PRO A 87 19.53 -28.27 39.42
C PRO A 87 18.11 -28.64 39.86
N GLN A 88 17.23 -27.64 39.87
CA GLN A 88 15.79 -27.81 40.09
C GLN A 88 15.15 -28.46 38.85
N ALA A 89 14.28 -29.44 39.08
CA ALA A 89 13.45 -30.07 38.06
C ALA A 89 12.42 -29.08 37.48
N PRO A 90 11.93 -29.28 36.24
CA PRO A 90 11.17 -28.28 35.52
C PRO A 90 9.68 -28.31 35.91
N GLU A 91 9.18 -27.21 36.47
CA GLU A 91 7.74 -26.94 36.52
C GLU A 91 7.34 -26.07 35.32
N GLY A 92 6.34 -26.54 34.58
CA GLY A 92 5.85 -25.91 33.38
C GLY A 92 5.01 -24.65 33.65
N THR A 93 5.32 -23.57 32.95
CA THR A 93 4.40 -22.80 32.10
C THR A 93 5.19 -21.68 31.41
N GLY A 94 4.98 -21.52 30.11
CA GLY A 94 5.88 -20.81 29.20
C GLY A 94 6.04 -19.31 29.47
N HIS A 95 7.16 -18.94 30.08
CA HIS A 95 7.71 -17.59 30.02
C HIS A 95 9.17 -17.66 29.57
N VAL A 96 9.43 -17.21 28.34
CA VAL A 96 10.80 -17.00 27.85
C VAL A 96 11.35 -15.76 28.54
N HIS A 97 12.26 -15.94 29.49
CA HIS A 97 13.04 -14.83 30.04
C HIS A 97 14.09 -14.40 29.01
N LEU A 98 13.89 -13.24 28.40
CA LEU A 98 14.93 -12.57 27.61
C LEU A 98 15.93 -11.90 28.58
N PRO A 99 17.24 -12.00 28.32
CA PRO A 99 18.24 -11.28 29.11
C PRO A 99 18.03 -9.76 28.96
N PRO A 100 18.36 -8.95 29.98
CA PRO A 100 18.30 -7.50 29.88
C PRO A 100 19.15 -7.03 28.70
N GLY A 101 18.53 -6.31 27.76
CA GLY A 101 19.24 -5.74 26.61
C GLY A 101 20.34 -4.80 27.09
N ALA A 102 21.59 -5.13 26.79
CA ALA A 102 22.69 -4.19 26.96
C ALA A 102 22.43 -2.95 26.09
N PRO A 103 22.67 -1.72 26.58
CA PRO A 103 22.52 -0.53 25.78
C PRO A 103 23.52 -0.60 24.62
N PHE A 104 23.01 -0.76 23.40
CA PHE A 104 23.81 -0.64 22.19
C PHE A 104 24.33 0.79 22.11
N GLY A 105 25.65 0.95 22.23
CA GLY A 105 26.31 2.24 22.04
C GLY A 105 26.03 2.73 20.63
N VAL A 106 25.34 3.87 20.52
CA VAL A 106 25.15 4.58 19.25
C VAL A 106 26.53 5.14 18.85
N PRO A 107 27.13 4.72 17.73
CA PRO A 107 28.34 5.37 17.24
C PRO A 107 27.96 6.79 16.78
N THR A 108 28.52 7.80 17.42
CA THR A 108 28.41 9.19 16.98
C THR A 108 29.16 9.33 15.65
N PRO A 109 28.50 9.69 14.52
CA PRO A 109 29.22 9.94 13.28
C PRO A 109 30.05 11.21 13.41
N ALA A 110 31.30 11.17 12.94
CA ALA A 110 32.12 12.36 12.77
C ALA A 110 31.48 13.32 11.75
N PRO A 111 31.51 14.64 11.98
CA PRO A 111 30.90 15.61 11.08
C PRO A 111 31.65 15.59 9.74
N THR A 112 31.02 14.99 8.72
CA THR A 112 31.51 15.05 7.35
C THR A 112 31.02 16.36 6.74
N ALA A 113 31.95 17.11 6.15
CA ALA A 113 31.67 18.37 5.46
C ALA A 113 30.48 18.22 4.51
N THR A 114 29.62 19.24 4.47
CA THR A 114 28.42 19.36 3.65
C THR A 114 28.73 19.19 2.16
N ALA A 115 28.80 17.94 1.72
CA ALA A 115 28.64 17.58 0.32
C ALA A 115 27.15 17.71 -0.03
N VAL A 116 26.85 18.22 -1.21
CA VAL A 116 25.48 18.15 -1.77
C VAL A 116 25.09 16.67 -1.76
N PRO A 117 23.97 16.28 -1.14
CA PRO A 117 23.57 14.88 -1.08
C PRO A 117 23.42 14.32 -2.49
N ASP A 118 24.29 13.37 -2.86
CA ASP A 118 24.14 12.61 -4.09
C ASP A 118 23.02 11.60 -3.84
N PRO A 119 21.90 11.64 -4.60
CA PRO A 119 20.82 10.69 -4.41
C PRO A 119 21.36 9.27 -4.48
N THR A 120 22.33 8.97 -5.38
CA THR A 120 22.84 7.61 -5.65
C THR A 120 23.54 6.96 -4.45
N THR A 121 24.01 7.74 -3.49
CA THR A 121 24.73 7.26 -2.28
C THR A 121 24.00 7.55 -0.97
N THR A 122 23.01 8.44 -0.98
CA THR A 122 22.18 8.75 0.19
C THR A 122 21.22 7.59 0.49
N THR A 123 21.03 7.21 1.75
CA THR A 123 19.98 6.25 2.13
C THR A 123 18.60 6.90 1.94
N LEU A 124 17.76 6.32 1.06
CA LEU A 124 16.48 6.90 0.65
C LEU A 124 15.33 5.93 0.84
N ALA A 125 14.15 6.48 1.10
CA ALA A 125 12.87 5.79 0.96
C ALA A 125 12.10 6.44 -0.19
N VAL A 126 11.80 5.71 -1.26
CA VAL A 126 11.09 6.23 -2.44
C VAL A 126 9.78 5.47 -2.62
N LEU A 127 8.69 6.18 -2.90
CA LEU A 127 7.40 5.56 -3.27
C LEU A 127 7.07 5.90 -4.73
N LEU A 128 7.12 4.92 -5.61
CA LEU A 128 6.63 5.02 -6.98
C LEU A 128 5.13 4.77 -7.03
N ILE A 129 4.40 5.79 -7.48
CA ILE A 129 2.94 5.83 -7.63
C ILE A 129 2.60 5.82 -9.11
N GLY A 130 1.44 5.28 -9.51
CA GLY A 130 0.98 5.33 -10.90
C GLY A 130 0.01 4.21 -11.25
N PRO A 131 -0.62 4.28 -12.44
CA PRO A 131 -1.59 3.27 -12.88
C PRO A 131 -0.93 1.90 -13.16
N ALA A 132 -1.77 0.88 -13.36
CA ALA A 132 -1.31 -0.36 -14.01
C ALA A 132 -0.68 0.00 -15.37
N GLY A 133 0.31 -0.75 -15.85
CA GLY A 133 1.01 -0.45 -17.12
C GLY A 133 2.03 0.70 -17.08
N ALA A 134 2.08 1.54 -16.04
CA ALA A 134 3.02 2.67 -15.96
C ALA A 134 4.52 2.30 -15.84
N GLY A 135 4.83 1.01 -15.63
CA GLY A 135 6.21 0.53 -15.49
C GLY A 135 6.81 0.61 -14.07
N LYS A 136 5.99 0.91 -13.05
CA LYS A 136 6.46 1.08 -11.66
C LYS A 136 7.39 -0.03 -11.17
N THR A 137 6.94 -1.28 -11.20
CA THR A 137 7.72 -2.42 -10.70
C THR A 137 9.00 -2.63 -11.49
N SER A 138 8.97 -2.44 -12.82
CA SER A 138 10.15 -2.58 -13.67
C SER A 138 11.19 -1.49 -13.38
N VAL A 139 10.75 -0.24 -13.25
CA VAL A 139 11.60 0.90 -12.89
C VAL A 139 12.13 0.75 -11.47
N ALA A 140 11.30 0.32 -10.51
CA ALA A 140 11.70 0.11 -9.13
C ALA A 140 12.81 -0.94 -9.00
N LYS A 141 12.65 -2.10 -9.66
CA LYS A 141 13.68 -3.15 -9.69
C LYS A 141 14.96 -2.66 -10.35
N TYR A 142 14.86 -2.11 -11.56
CA TYR A 142 16.02 -1.59 -12.26
C TYR A 142 16.77 -0.54 -11.44
N TRP A 143 16.04 0.42 -10.86
CA TRP A 143 16.64 1.45 -10.02
C TRP A 143 17.36 0.81 -8.83
N ALA A 144 16.70 -0.07 -8.07
CA ALA A 144 17.32 -0.76 -6.93
C ALA A 144 18.59 -1.54 -7.32
N ASP A 145 18.57 -2.26 -8.46
CA ASP A 145 19.69 -3.05 -8.96
C ASP A 145 20.90 -2.20 -9.36
N HIS A 146 20.68 -0.93 -9.75
CA HIS A 146 21.73 -0.04 -10.29
C HIS A 146 22.19 1.03 -9.30
N ARG A 147 21.72 0.97 -8.04
CA ARG A 147 22.13 1.86 -6.97
C ARG A 147 23.54 1.55 -6.48
N ARG A 148 24.28 2.59 -6.07
CA ARG A 148 25.62 2.45 -5.47
C ARG A 148 25.59 2.01 -3.99
N VAL A 149 24.41 1.92 -3.40
CA VAL A 149 24.18 1.49 -2.03
C VAL A 149 23.15 0.36 -1.99
N PRO A 150 23.21 -0.55 -0.99
CA PRO A 150 22.21 -1.58 -0.81
C PRO A 150 20.81 -0.98 -0.84
N THR A 151 19.96 -1.49 -1.74
CA THR A 151 18.63 -0.96 -1.99
C THR A 151 17.63 -2.10 -2.11
N ALA A 152 16.60 -2.10 -1.27
CA ALA A 152 15.50 -3.05 -1.31
C ALA A 152 14.38 -2.57 -2.24
N HIS A 153 13.82 -3.47 -3.05
CA HIS A 153 12.55 -3.25 -3.73
C HIS A 153 11.42 -3.92 -2.94
N ILE A 154 10.36 -3.16 -2.64
CA ILE A 154 9.20 -3.64 -1.87
C ILE A 154 7.92 -3.38 -2.67
N SER A 155 7.41 -4.40 -3.36
CA SER A 155 6.14 -4.29 -4.07
C SER A 155 4.97 -4.54 -3.13
N LEU A 156 4.01 -3.61 -3.11
CA LEU A 156 2.78 -3.80 -2.34
C LEU A 156 1.98 -5.02 -2.84
N ASP A 157 1.92 -5.20 -4.16
CA ASP A 157 1.15 -6.29 -4.76
C ASP A 157 1.74 -7.66 -4.34
N ASP A 158 3.07 -7.80 -4.34
CA ASP A 158 3.74 -9.03 -3.90
C ASP A 158 3.50 -9.29 -2.39
N VAL A 159 3.60 -8.26 -1.54
CA VAL A 159 3.34 -8.40 -0.08
C VAL A 159 1.87 -8.77 0.19
N ARG A 160 0.93 -8.26 -0.61
CA ARG A 160 -0.48 -8.59 -0.48
C ARG A 160 -0.75 -10.06 -0.81
N GLU A 161 -0.04 -10.62 -1.79
CA GLU A 161 -0.13 -12.04 -2.18
C GLU A 161 0.47 -13.02 -1.16
N TRP A 162 1.13 -12.53 -0.10
CA TRP A 162 1.53 -13.38 1.03
C TRP A 162 0.34 -13.95 1.79
N VAL A 163 -0.82 -13.29 1.74
CA VAL A 163 -2.08 -13.90 2.19
C VAL A 163 -2.49 -14.97 1.19
N ARG A 164 -2.30 -16.25 1.55
CA ARG A 164 -2.65 -17.38 0.68
C ARG A 164 -4.08 -17.87 0.92
N SER A 165 -4.37 -18.28 2.15
CA SER A 165 -5.73 -18.65 2.55
C SER A 165 -6.52 -17.38 2.91
N GLY A 166 -7.73 -17.25 2.36
CA GLY A 166 -8.58 -16.07 2.58
C GLY A 166 -8.18 -14.83 1.77
N PHE A 167 -7.36 -14.97 0.72
CA PHE A 167 -7.05 -13.86 -0.18
C PHE A 167 -8.32 -13.27 -0.81
N ALA A 168 -8.52 -11.97 -0.69
CA ALA A 168 -9.71 -11.28 -1.17
C ALA A 168 -9.39 -10.51 -2.45
N ASP A 169 -9.47 -11.18 -3.59
CA ASP A 169 -9.10 -10.65 -4.90
C ASP A 169 -9.96 -9.43 -5.31
N PRO A 170 -9.38 -8.23 -5.52
CA PRO A 170 -10.12 -7.04 -5.93
C PRO A 170 -10.80 -7.18 -7.30
N ARG A 171 -10.35 -8.13 -8.14
CA ARG A 171 -10.98 -8.42 -9.44
C ARG A 171 -12.35 -9.09 -9.29
N SER A 172 -12.58 -9.76 -8.17
CA SER A 172 -13.89 -10.31 -7.81
C SER A 172 -14.83 -9.26 -7.21
N GLY A 173 -14.39 -8.00 -7.15
CA GLY A 173 -15.13 -6.89 -6.57
C GLY A 173 -14.41 -6.31 -5.34
N TRP A 174 -14.46 -4.98 -5.21
CA TRP A 174 -13.96 -4.29 -4.03
C TRP A 174 -14.93 -4.51 -2.86
N ASN A 175 -14.39 -5.00 -1.74
CA ASN A 175 -15.12 -5.20 -0.48
C ASN A 175 -14.23 -4.93 0.74
N ASP A 176 -14.81 -4.99 1.94
CA ASP A 176 -14.11 -4.73 3.21
C ASP A 176 -12.88 -5.62 3.42
N HIS A 177 -12.92 -6.88 2.98
CA HIS A 177 -11.77 -7.79 3.10
C HIS A 177 -10.63 -7.40 2.17
N SER A 178 -10.92 -7.07 0.91
CA SER A 178 -9.92 -6.60 -0.06
C SER A 178 -9.28 -5.29 0.42
N GLU A 179 -10.09 -4.37 0.97
CA GLU A 179 -9.62 -3.11 1.53
C GLU A 179 -8.76 -3.33 2.79
N ALA A 180 -9.19 -4.21 3.69
CA ALA A 180 -8.43 -4.58 4.88
C ALA A 180 -7.07 -5.20 4.51
N GLN A 181 -7.02 -6.05 3.49
CA GLN A 181 -5.77 -6.63 2.97
C GLN A 181 -4.85 -5.57 2.37
N TYR A 182 -5.36 -4.61 1.59
CA TYR A 182 -4.57 -3.48 1.09
C TYR A 182 -4.02 -2.62 2.24
N ARG A 183 -4.84 -2.29 3.24
CA ARG A 183 -4.41 -1.55 4.43
C ARG A 183 -3.33 -2.29 5.22
N LEU A 184 -3.48 -3.61 5.37
CA LEU A 184 -2.48 -4.46 6.01
C LEU A 184 -1.18 -4.51 5.21
N ALA A 185 -1.25 -4.74 3.90
CA ALA A 185 -0.08 -4.78 3.03
C ALA A 185 0.71 -3.46 3.10
N ARG A 186 0.05 -2.30 3.01
CA ARG A 186 0.70 -0.98 3.17
C ARG A 186 1.44 -0.85 4.51
N ARG A 187 0.80 -1.24 5.61
CA ARG A 187 1.44 -1.25 6.94
C ARG A 187 2.67 -2.14 6.95
N THR A 188 2.56 -3.35 6.42
CA THR A 188 3.67 -4.32 6.36
C THR A 188 4.83 -3.79 5.52
N CYS A 189 4.55 -3.24 4.33
CA CYS A 189 5.55 -2.58 3.49
C CYS A 189 6.23 -1.42 4.23
N GLY A 190 5.47 -0.60 4.97
CA GLY A 190 6.03 0.49 5.75
C GLY A 190 6.93 0.03 6.90
N PHE A 191 6.54 -1.02 7.63
CA PHE A 191 7.40 -1.63 8.64
C PHE A 191 8.68 -2.22 8.04
N ALA A 192 8.58 -2.90 6.90
CA ALA A 192 9.74 -3.42 6.19
C ALA A 192 10.68 -2.30 5.75
N ALA A 193 10.15 -1.23 5.13
CA ALA A 193 10.91 -0.06 4.75
C ALA A 193 11.65 0.56 5.94
N ARG A 194 10.97 0.79 7.07
CA ARG A 194 11.60 1.29 8.30
C ARG A 194 12.73 0.39 8.79
N ASN A 195 12.54 -0.92 8.74
CA ASN A 195 13.56 -1.88 9.14
C ASN A 195 14.79 -1.79 8.22
N PHE A 196 14.60 -1.71 6.89
CA PHE A 196 15.71 -1.53 5.96
C PHE A 196 16.46 -0.22 6.20
N LEU A 197 15.74 0.90 6.34
CA LEU A 197 16.32 2.21 6.60
C LEU A 197 17.11 2.25 7.90
N ALA A 198 16.60 1.62 8.97
CA ALA A 198 17.29 1.51 10.25
C ALA A 198 18.61 0.71 10.18
N ASN A 199 18.78 -0.10 9.13
CA ASN A 199 19.99 -0.88 8.86
C ASN A 199 20.81 -0.29 7.70
N GLY A 200 20.58 0.97 7.32
CA GLY A 200 21.33 1.66 6.27
C GLY A 200 21.02 1.18 4.84
N ILE A 201 19.95 0.40 4.65
CA ILE A 201 19.52 -0.09 3.34
C ILE A 201 18.44 0.84 2.80
N SER A 202 18.68 1.43 1.63
CA SER A 202 17.66 2.22 0.92
C SER A 202 16.47 1.34 0.54
N CYS A 203 15.31 1.93 0.29
CA CYS A 203 14.17 1.18 -0.22
C CYS A 203 13.38 1.97 -1.27
N ILE A 204 12.90 1.26 -2.29
CA ILE A 204 11.92 1.74 -3.25
C ILE A 204 10.67 0.87 -3.18
N LEU A 205 9.52 1.51 -3.01
CA LEU A 205 8.22 0.89 -2.90
C LEU A 205 7.40 1.22 -4.14
N ASP A 206 6.57 0.29 -4.62
CA ASP A 206 5.60 0.56 -5.67
C ASP A 206 4.18 0.19 -5.28
N ASP A 207 3.24 1.11 -5.53
CA ASP A 207 1.82 0.98 -5.21
C ASP A 207 0.95 1.81 -6.16
N ALA A 208 -0.30 1.39 -6.36
CA ALA A 208 -1.34 2.18 -6.98
C ALA A 208 -2.03 3.05 -5.92
N VAL A 209 -1.38 4.15 -5.51
CA VAL A 209 -1.96 5.14 -4.61
C VAL A 209 -2.85 6.10 -5.41
N PHE A 210 -4.15 6.09 -5.11
CA PHE A 210 -5.09 6.99 -5.78
C PHE A 210 -5.22 8.33 -5.03
N PRO A 211 -5.28 9.46 -5.75
CA PRO A 211 -5.41 10.79 -5.13
C PRO A 211 -6.79 11.01 -4.48
N ASP A 212 -7.83 10.35 -5.00
CA ASP A 212 -9.22 10.42 -4.53
C ASP A 212 -9.54 9.48 -3.35
N ARG A 213 -8.54 8.78 -2.79
CA ARG A 213 -8.72 7.80 -1.70
C ARG A 213 -7.87 8.14 -0.46
N PRO A 214 -8.17 9.23 0.27
CA PRO A 214 -7.33 9.72 1.37
C PRO A 214 -7.12 8.72 2.52
N VAL A 215 -8.11 7.88 2.84
CA VAL A 215 -8.01 6.86 3.92
C VAL A 215 -6.91 5.83 3.68
N VAL A 216 -6.63 5.52 2.41
CA VAL A 216 -5.59 4.58 1.99
C VAL A 216 -4.57 5.26 1.07
N GLY A 217 -4.50 6.59 1.14
CA GLY A 217 -3.70 7.44 0.27
C GLY A 217 -2.29 7.67 0.80
N LEU A 218 -1.62 8.68 0.25
CA LEU A 218 -0.23 9.02 0.54
C LEU A 218 0.05 9.26 2.04
N GLY A 219 -0.91 9.81 2.79
CA GLY A 219 -0.76 10.04 4.24
C GLY A 219 -0.56 8.76 5.04
N GLY A 220 -1.13 7.63 4.61
CA GLY A 220 -0.90 6.32 5.23
C GLY A 220 0.54 5.84 5.04
N TRP A 221 1.09 6.01 3.83
CA TRP A 221 2.48 5.68 3.53
C TRP A 221 3.47 6.51 4.36
N LYS A 222 3.28 7.83 4.45
CA LYS A 222 4.07 8.70 5.33
C LYS A 222 4.02 8.26 6.79
N ARG A 223 2.85 7.89 7.29
CA ARG A 223 2.69 7.40 8.67
C ARG A 223 3.47 6.11 8.92
N HIS A 224 3.50 5.19 7.96
CA HIS A 224 4.11 3.87 8.15
C HIS A 224 5.59 3.82 7.83
N VAL A 225 6.08 4.62 6.87
CA VAL A 225 7.50 4.68 6.50
C VAL A 225 8.21 5.77 7.29
N GLY A 226 7.62 6.97 7.37
CA GLY A 226 8.19 8.15 8.01
C GLY A 226 8.13 9.40 7.13
N PRO A 227 8.46 10.58 7.69
CA PRO A 227 8.39 11.86 6.99
C PRO A 227 9.41 12.00 5.86
N GLY A 228 10.49 11.20 5.85
CA GLY A 228 11.51 11.19 4.79
C GLY A 228 11.17 10.37 3.54
N LEU A 229 9.95 9.80 3.45
CA LEU A 229 9.51 9.05 2.28
C LEU A 229 9.32 9.99 1.09
N LEU A 230 9.98 9.76 -0.05
CA LEU A 230 9.89 10.59 -1.25
C LEU A 230 8.91 9.97 -2.28
N PRO A 231 7.68 10.49 -2.44
CA PRO A 231 6.74 10.03 -3.46
C PRO A 231 7.08 10.62 -4.84
N VAL A 232 6.99 9.77 -5.87
CA VAL A 232 7.13 10.14 -7.27
C VAL A 232 6.05 9.42 -8.07
N VAL A 233 5.33 10.14 -8.92
CA VAL A 233 4.25 9.58 -9.74
C VAL A 233 4.79 9.28 -11.14
N LEU A 234 4.69 8.03 -11.60
CA LEU A 234 4.84 7.66 -13.00
C LEU A 234 3.47 7.75 -13.68
N LEU A 235 3.31 8.66 -14.64
CA LEU A 235 2.04 8.93 -15.29
C LEU A 235 2.20 9.12 -16.81
N PRO A 236 2.52 8.04 -17.55
CA PRO A 236 2.53 8.08 -19.02
C PRO A 236 1.11 8.26 -19.59
N GLY A 237 1.05 8.58 -20.90
CA GLY A 237 -0.18 8.68 -21.68
C GLY A 237 -1.01 7.40 -21.61
N LEU A 238 -2.33 7.54 -21.72
CA LEU A 238 -3.28 6.42 -21.63
C LEU A 238 -3.00 5.37 -22.72
N ASP A 239 -2.71 5.82 -23.93
CA ASP A 239 -2.32 4.99 -25.08
C ASP A 239 -1.11 4.11 -24.75
N ILE A 240 -0.06 4.68 -24.19
CA ILE A 240 1.16 3.94 -23.80
C ILE A 240 0.86 2.94 -22.68
N VAL A 241 0.02 3.32 -21.72
CA VAL A 241 -0.39 2.42 -20.64
C VAL A 241 -1.18 1.23 -21.18
N LEU A 242 -2.08 1.46 -22.12
CA LEU A 242 -2.87 0.41 -22.77
C LEU A 242 -1.98 -0.54 -23.58
N GLU A 243 -1.05 0.00 -24.36
CA GLU A 243 -0.05 -0.77 -25.12
C GLU A 243 0.77 -1.69 -24.20
N ARG A 244 1.39 -1.11 -23.15
CA ARG A 244 2.17 -1.87 -22.16
C ARG A 244 1.33 -2.88 -21.39
N ASN A 245 0.05 -2.59 -21.17
CA ASN A 245 -0.85 -3.54 -20.54
C ASN A 245 -1.18 -4.69 -21.49
N ALA A 246 -1.33 -4.46 -22.79
CA ALA A 246 -1.59 -5.49 -23.79
C ALA A 246 -0.51 -6.58 -23.85
N GLU A 247 0.75 -6.22 -23.56
CA GLU A 247 1.88 -7.17 -23.48
C GLU A 247 1.86 -8.06 -22.23
N ARG A 248 1.01 -7.75 -21.23
CA ARG A 248 0.93 -8.52 -19.98
C ARG A 248 0.09 -9.77 -20.16
N SER A 249 0.42 -10.79 -19.38
CA SER A 249 -0.31 -12.04 -19.30
C SER A 249 -0.74 -12.38 -17.86
N GLY A 250 -1.68 -13.30 -17.75
CA GLY A 250 -2.18 -13.80 -16.47
C GLY A 250 -2.83 -12.70 -15.61
N ASN A 251 -2.66 -12.80 -14.30
CA ASN A 251 -3.36 -11.94 -13.32
C ASN A 251 -2.95 -10.46 -13.37
N ARG A 252 -1.87 -10.12 -14.09
CA ARG A 252 -1.36 -8.75 -14.22
C ARG A 252 -1.92 -8.00 -15.44
N ARG A 253 -2.64 -8.70 -16.34
CA ARG A 253 -3.40 -8.09 -17.45
C ARG A 253 -4.79 -7.69 -16.93
N LEU A 254 -5.06 -6.40 -16.87
CA LEU A 254 -6.40 -5.86 -16.59
C LEU A 254 -7.15 -5.61 -17.89
N THR A 255 -8.48 -5.45 -17.90
CA THR A 255 -9.20 -5.05 -19.13
C THR A 255 -8.85 -3.62 -19.52
N ASP A 256 -9.03 -3.27 -20.79
CA ASP A 256 -8.71 -1.93 -21.29
C ASP A 256 -9.60 -0.87 -20.63
N GLU A 257 -10.87 -1.17 -20.36
CA GLU A 257 -11.75 -0.24 -19.61
C GLU A 257 -11.25 -0.02 -18.19
N GLU A 258 -10.81 -1.08 -17.51
CA GLU A 258 -10.30 -0.97 -16.14
C GLU A 258 -8.99 -0.18 -16.08
N VAL A 259 -8.11 -0.38 -17.07
CA VAL A 259 -6.90 0.43 -17.22
C VAL A 259 -7.25 1.91 -17.43
N ALA A 260 -8.16 2.21 -18.36
CA ALA A 260 -8.58 3.59 -18.62
C ALA A 260 -9.22 4.24 -17.38
N ARG A 261 -10.03 3.49 -16.63
CA ARG A 261 -10.64 3.96 -15.38
C ARG A 261 -9.60 4.24 -14.31
N ILE A 262 -8.62 3.36 -14.12
CA ILE A 262 -7.53 3.57 -13.16
C ILE A 262 -6.69 4.78 -13.56
N HIS A 263 -6.32 4.89 -14.84
CA HIS A 263 -5.56 6.00 -15.38
C HIS A 263 -6.26 7.34 -15.17
N GLY A 264 -7.55 7.43 -15.54
CA GLY A 264 -8.34 8.65 -15.35
C GLY A 264 -8.43 9.10 -13.90
N ARG A 265 -8.51 8.17 -12.94
CA ARG A 265 -8.45 8.51 -11.50
C ARG A 265 -7.05 8.96 -11.07
N MET A 266 -6.00 8.37 -11.63
CA MET A 266 -4.61 8.76 -11.36
C MET A 266 -4.26 10.15 -11.94
N ALA A 267 -4.97 10.61 -12.97
CA ALA A 267 -4.84 11.98 -13.48
C ALA A 267 -5.12 13.05 -12.41
N GLY A 268 -5.84 12.71 -11.33
CA GLY A 268 -5.99 13.59 -10.16
C GLY A 268 -4.68 13.94 -9.45
N TRP A 269 -3.56 13.29 -9.79
CA TRP A 269 -2.24 13.69 -9.30
C TRP A 269 -1.72 14.96 -9.98
N TYR A 270 -2.20 15.31 -11.18
CA TYR A 270 -1.89 16.60 -11.80
C TYR A 270 -2.37 17.73 -10.88
N GLY A 271 -1.50 18.70 -10.60
CA GLY A 271 -1.78 19.81 -9.69
C GLY A 271 -1.62 19.49 -8.19
N SER A 272 -1.24 18.25 -7.82
CA SER A 272 -0.99 17.88 -6.41
C SER A 272 0.32 18.46 -5.83
N GLY A 273 1.21 18.98 -6.68
CA GLY A 273 2.55 19.41 -6.29
C GLY A 273 3.57 18.27 -6.13
N LEU A 274 3.16 17.01 -6.29
CA LEU A 274 4.09 15.89 -6.31
C LEU A 274 4.92 15.88 -7.61
N PRO A 275 6.17 15.38 -7.59
CA PRO A 275 6.91 15.11 -8.81
C PRO A 275 6.20 14.05 -9.67
N ILE A 276 5.96 14.40 -10.94
CA ILE A 276 5.38 13.50 -11.94
C ILE A 276 6.40 13.27 -13.05
N ILE A 277 6.62 12.01 -13.40
CA ILE A 277 7.41 11.58 -14.54
C ILE A 277 6.44 11.01 -15.58
N ASP A 278 6.32 11.71 -16.70
CA ASP A 278 5.76 11.14 -17.91
C ASP A 278 6.88 10.34 -18.60
N ASN A 279 6.78 9.00 -18.54
CA ASN A 279 7.72 8.09 -19.17
C ASN A 279 7.18 7.45 -20.45
N SER A 280 6.28 8.15 -21.16
CA SER A 280 5.68 7.69 -22.42
C SER A 280 6.74 7.36 -23.46
N GLN A 281 7.78 8.20 -23.56
CA GLN A 281 8.85 8.11 -24.55
C GLN A 281 10.18 7.59 -23.94
N LEU A 282 10.13 7.09 -22.71
CA LEU A 282 11.32 6.63 -21.99
C LEU A 282 11.26 5.11 -21.79
N ASP A 283 12.40 4.48 -21.96
CA ASP A 283 12.63 3.12 -21.51
C ASP A 283 12.87 3.07 -19.99
N VAL A 284 13.08 1.86 -19.45
CA VAL A 284 13.30 1.66 -18.02
C VAL A 284 14.57 2.39 -17.52
N PRO A 285 15.75 2.24 -18.16
CA PRO A 285 16.95 3.00 -17.80
C PRO A 285 16.78 4.51 -17.90
N GLY A 286 16.13 5.02 -18.94
CA GLY A 286 15.83 6.44 -19.11
C GLY A 286 14.91 6.97 -18.01
N THR A 287 13.87 6.22 -17.66
CA THR A 287 12.97 6.58 -16.56
C THR A 287 13.71 6.61 -15.22
N ALA A 288 14.61 5.65 -14.97
CA ALA A 288 15.41 5.61 -13.75
C ALA A 288 16.37 6.80 -13.62
N ARG A 289 16.96 7.27 -14.74
CA ARG A 289 17.78 8.50 -14.75
C ARG A 289 16.95 9.74 -14.39
N VAL A 290 15.75 9.87 -14.97
CA VAL A 290 14.84 10.99 -14.63
C VAL A 290 14.38 10.90 -13.17
N LEU A 291 14.18 9.68 -12.65
CA LEU A 291 13.90 9.46 -11.23
C LEU A 291 15.05 9.98 -10.35
N ASP A 292 16.31 9.70 -10.67
CA ASP A 292 17.45 10.24 -9.93
C ASP A 292 17.49 11.77 -9.93
N GLU A 293 17.20 12.42 -11.07
CA GLU A 293 17.13 13.88 -11.17
C GLU A 293 16.00 14.47 -10.31
N VAL A 294 14.84 13.82 -10.30
CA VAL A 294 13.70 14.20 -9.45
C VAL A 294 14.07 14.08 -7.97
N LEU A 295 14.71 12.98 -7.58
CA LEU A 295 15.11 12.72 -6.21
C LEU A 295 16.22 13.71 -5.77
N ALA A 296 17.19 14.01 -6.63
CA ALA A 296 18.22 15.01 -6.35
C ALA A 296 17.60 16.37 -6.00
N ARG A 297 16.62 16.82 -6.78
CA ARG A 297 15.90 18.08 -6.52
C ARG A 297 15.10 18.01 -5.21
N ALA A 298 14.41 16.91 -4.95
CA ALA A 298 13.62 16.74 -3.73
C ALA A 298 14.49 16.71 -2.46
N ILE A 299 15.72 16.19 -2.54
CA ILE A 299 16.65 16.18 -1.42
C ILE A 299 17.27 17.57 -1.22
N ALA A 300 17.65 18.26 -2.31
CA ALA A 300 18.23 19.60 -2.25
C ALA A 300 17.22 20.67 -1.80
N SER A 301 15.93 20.47 -2.09
CA SER A 301 14.84 21.36 -1.69
C SER A 301 13.60 20.53 -1.32
N PRO A 302 13.52 20.07 -0.06
CA PRO A 302 12.41 19.26 0.44
C PRO A 302 11.08 19.98 0.20
N PRO A 303 10.15 19.40 -0.56
CA PRO A 303 8.87 20.05 -0.83
C PRO A 303 7.89 19.89 0.34
N ASN A 304 6.93 20.80 0.47
CA ASN A 304 5.98 20.88 1.60
C ASN A 304 4.67 20.06 1.43
N TRP A 305 4.68 18.96 0.68
CA TRP A 305 3.50 18.08 0.50
C TRP A 305 3.31 17.15 1.70
#